data_AF-A0A354GAK5-F1
#
_entry.id   AF-A0A354GAK5-F1
#
_cell.length_a   1.000
_cell.length_b   1.000
_cell.length_c   1.000
_cell.angle_alpha   90.00
_cell.angle_beta   90.00
_cell.angle_gamma   90.00
#
_symmetry.space_group_name_H-M   'P 1'
#
loop_
_entity.id
_entity.type
_entity.pdbx_description
1 polymer ?
#
loop_
_entity_poly.entity_id
_entity_poly.type
_entity_poly.pdbx_seq_one_letter_code
_entity_poly.pdbx_strand_id
1 'polypeptide(L)'
;MSDLAIKTETKNEVITEQQLKDYAKTFLATQNLSDNEISQFIGIAKAFQLNPFKREIYCIAYGSGQYRTLQIVTGYEVYLKRAERLDLLNGYETSFSGSISRSTISIERNKKGGEGTYNKSVEVCRGDLSCTITIYRKDREKPFKKTIYFEEFTQDNEIWNSKPRFMLEKVALSIGFRQCFPDEMGGMPYTNEEIKDEQKDVTPEKQPDVKNNKQQSNKQQQPKPKVQDAEIIIEDTVETRKKLFSDFTEMIDKIGMNLDAKDGSTAHKICIAYNENDPILTAQYLFQTIEFISNKYNVVNN
;
A
#
# COMPACT_ATOMS: atom_id res chain seq x y z
N MET A 1 22.95 -45.33 17.85
CA MET A 1 22.34 -44.00 18.04
C MET A 1 22.12 -43.42 16.65
N SER A 2 20.88 -43.41 16.18
CA SER A 2 20.50 -42.81 14.90
C SER A 2 19.46 -41.74 15.23
N ASP A 3 19.88 -40.49 15.11
CA ASP A 3 19.09 -39.31 15.47
C ASP A 3 17.77 -39.29 14.70
N LEU A 4 16.66 -39.34 15.45
CA LEU A 4 15.36 -38.95 14.93
C LEU A 4 15.39 -37.45 14.66
N ALA A 5 15.38 -37.07 13.38
CA ALA A 5 15.07 -35.72 12.97
C ALA A 5 13.63 -35.40 13.41
N ILE A 6 13.49 -34.63 14.48
CA ILE A 6 12.24 -34.03 14.90
C ILE A 6 11.88 -33.01 13.82
N LYS A 7 11.04 -33.40 12.84
CA LYS A 7 10.29 -32.43 12.04
C LYS A 7 9.37 -31.70 13.02
N THR A 8 9.77 -30.51 13.44
CA THR A 8 8.88 -29.59 14.13
C THR A 8 7.74 -29.27 13.16
N GLU A 9 6.57 -29.85 13.39
CA GLU A 9 5.32 -29.42 12.77
C GLU A 9 5.09 -27.98 13.22
N THR A 10 5.54 -27.02 12.42
CA THR A 10 5.16 -25.62 12.60
C THR A 10 3.66 -25.56 12.34
N LYS A 11 2.85 -25.67 13.40
CA LYS A 11 1.40 -25.43 13.34
C LYS A 11 1.22 -24.07 12.70
N ASN A 12 0.79 -24.07 11.45
CA ASN A 12 0.60 -22.85 10.69
C ASN A 12 -0.68 -22.21 11.23
N GLU A 13 -0.52 -21.36 12.24
CA GLU A 13 -1.66 -20.73 12.91
C GLU A 13 -2.42 -19.87 11.90
N VAL A 14 -3.66 -20.27 11.64
CA VAL A 14 -4.56 -19.58 10.72
C VAL A 14 -4.99 -18.27 11.39
N ILE A 15 -4.82 -17.16 10.69
CA ILE A 15 -5.24 -15.86 11.20
C ILE A 15 -6.77 -15.79 11.31
N THR A 16 -7.25 -15.30 12.45
CA THR A 16 -8.68 -15.14 12.70
C THR A 16 -9.25 -13.88 12.05
N GLU A 17 -10.56 -13.84 11.84
CA GLU A 17 -11.23 -12.63 11.32
C GLU A 17 -11.06 -11.42 12.25
N GLN A 18 -11.07 -11.63 13.56
CA GLN A 18 -10.85 -10.55 14.52
C GLN A 18 -9.45 -9.96 14.36
N GLN A 19 -8.42 -10.80 14.26
CA GLN A 19 -7.05 -10.33 14.01
C GLN A 19 -6.91 -9.57 12.68
N LEU A 20 -7.66 -9.94 11.64
CA LEU A 20 -7.68 -9.20 10.38
C LEU A 20 -8.37 -7.84 10.53
N LYS A 21 -9.46 -7.75 11.30
CA LYS A 21 -10.12 -6.47 11.62
C LYS A 21 -9.22 -5.56 12.43
N ASP A 22 -8.53 -6.11 13.43
CA ASP A 22 -7.58 -5.38 14.26
C ASP A 22 -6.40 -4.89 13.41
N TYR A 23 -5.89 -5.74 12.51
CA TYR A 23 -4.87 -5.35 11.55
C TYR A 23 -5.32 -4.15 10.69
N ALA A 24 -6.53 -4.21 10.13
CA ALA A 24 -7.05 -3.12 9.31
C ALA A 24 -7.18 -1.81 10.10
N LYS A 25 -7.68 -1.87 11.33
CA LYS A 25 -7.84 -0.70 12.20
C LYS A 25 -6.51 -0.09 12.64
N THR A 26 -5.50 -0.91 12.93
CA THR A 26 -4.23 -0.41 13.45
C THR A 26 -3.25 -0.01 12.34
N PHE A 27 -3.10 -0.85 11.32
CA PHE A 27 -2.04 -0.68 10.31
C PHE A 27 -2.53 -0.02 9.01
N LEU A 28 -3.85 0.01 8.75
CA LEU A 28 -4.43 0.62 7.55
C LEU A 28 -5.25 1.88 7.84
N ALA A 29 -5.28 2.35 9.10
CA ALA A 29 -6.06 3.53 9.49
C ALA A 29 -5.79 4.77 8.63
N THR A 30 -4.52 5.00 8.27
CA THR A 30 -4.11 6.16 7.48
C THR A 30 -4.64 6.15 6.04
N GLN A 31 -5.18 5.02 5.56
CA GLN A 31 -5.73 4.88 4.22
C GLN A 31 -7.23 5.24 4.13
N ASN A 32 -7.87 5.57 5.26
CA ASN A 32 -9.30 5.93 5.35
C ASN A 32 -10.19 4.91 4.60
N LEU A 33 -9.96 3.62 4.83
CA LEU A 33 -10.71 2.56 4.17
C LEU A 33 -12.18 2.57 4.61
N SER A 34 -13.10 2.43 3.67
CA SER A 34 -14.51 2.18 3.98
C SER A 34 -14.72 0.75 4.51
N ASP A 35 -15.82 0.52 5.23
CA ASP A 35 -16.17 -0.80 5.75
C ASP A 35 -16.28 -1.86 4.64
N ASN A 36 -16.69 -1.46 3.44
CA ASN A 36 -16.73 -2.34 2.27
C ASN A 36 -15.32 -2.71 1.79
N GLU A 37 -14.39 -1.75 1.72
CA GLU A 37 -12.99 -2.01 1.36
C GLU A 37 -12.30 -2.92 2.39
N ILE A 38 -12.56 -2.70 3.68
CA ILE A 38 -12.09 -3.58 4.76
C ILE A 38 -12.68 -4.99 4.60
N SER A 39 -13.97 -5.09 4.30
CA SER A 39 -14.64 -6.38 4.09
C SER A 39 -14.08 -7.14 2.89
N GLN A 40 -13.76 -6.44 1.79
CA GLN A 40 -13.10 -7.04 0.61
C GLN A 40 -11.71 -7.56 0.96
N PHE A 41 -10.90 -6.77 1.67
CA PHE A 41 -9.57 -7.20 2.14
C PHE A 41 -9.66 -8.45 3.03
N ILE A 42 -10.53 -8.45 4.03
CA ILE A 42 -10.75 -9.60 4.93
C ILE A 42 -11.23 -10.81 4.15
N GLY A 43 -12.17 -10.63 3.21
CA GLY A 43 -12.71 -11.71 2.38
C GLY A 43 -11.62 -12.42 1.59
N ILE A 44 -10.75 -11.66 0.91
CA ILE A 44 -9.63 -12.22 0.14
C ILE A 44 -8.60 -12.88 1.07
N ALA A 45 -8.25 -12.23 2.19
CA ALA A 45 -7.32 -12.80 3.16
C ALA A 45 -7.81 -14.14 3.70
N LYS A 46 -9.11 -14.27 4.01
CA LYS A 46 -9.71 -15.53 4.48
C LYS A 46 -9.80 -16.57 3.37
N ALA A 47 -10.28 -16.20 2.18
CA ALA A 47 -10.47 -17.12 1.07
C ALA A 47 -9.17 -17.84 0.68
N PHE A 48 -8.06 -17.11 0.70
CA PHE A 48 -6.75 -17.67 0.42
C PHE A 48 -5.93 -17.97 1.68
N GLN A 49 -6.43 -17.78 2.91
CA GLN A 49 -5.66 -17.99 4.14
C GLN A 49 -4.33 -17.21 4.17
N LEU A 50 -4.35 -15.96 3.71
CA LEU A 50 -3.19 -15.06 3.69
C LEU A 50 -3.11 -14.27 4.99
N ASN A 51 -1.91 -14.16 5.54
CA ASN A 51 -1.65 -13.45 6.79
C ASN A 51 -0.89 -12.11 6.54
N PRO A 52 -1.51 -10.95 6.82
CA PRO A 52 -0.87 -9.65 6.63
C PRO A 52 0.30 -9.40 7.60
N PHE A 53 0.30 -9.99 8.81
CA PHE A 53 1.43 -9.91 9.74
C PHE A 53 2.67 -10.66 9.21
N LYS A 54 2.45 -11.69 8.39
CA LYS A 54 3.50 -12.43 7.68
C LYS A 54 3.87 -11.81 6.33
N ARG A 55 3.34 -10.62 6.00
CA ARG A 55 3.58 -9.92 4.73
C ARG A 55 3.09 -10.71 3.51
N GLU A 56 2.04 -11.50 3.68
CA GLU A 56 1.50 -12.33 2.60
C GLU A 56 0.43 -11.61 1.77
N ILE A 57 -0.21 -10.59 2.35
CA ILE A 57 -1.24 -9.78 1.70
C ILE A 57 -1.10 -8.32 2.13
N TYR A 58 -1.35 -7.41 1.18
CA TYR A 58 -1.33 -5.98 1.38
C TYR A 58 -2.60 -5.36 0.80
N CYS A 59 -3.03 -4.27 1.42
CA CYS A 59 -4.15 -3.45 0.98
C CYS A 59 -3.64 -2.02 0.75
N ILE A 60 -3.82 -1.51 -0.46
CA ILE A 60 -3.32 -0.22 -0.90
C ILE A 60 -4.50 0.55 -1.48
N ALA A 61 -4.94 1.60 -0.82
CA ALA A 61 -5.91 2.55 -1.34
C ALA A 61 -5.20 3.84 -1.77
N TYR A 62 -5.55 4.33 -2.95
CA TYR A 62 -5.03 5.59 -3.49
C TYR A 62 -6.11 6.32 -4.28
N GLY A 63 -5.87 7.61 -4.53
CA GLY A 63 -6.87 8.51 -5.13
C GLY A 63 -7.97 8.93 -4.14
N SER A 64 -8.87 9.79 -4.62
CA SER A 64 -9.99 10.33 -3.84
C SER A 64 -11.25 10.46 -4.69
N GLY A 65 -12.41 10.50 -4.03
CA GLY A 65 -13.71 10.59 -4.68
C GLY A 65 -13.91 9.50 -5.74
N GLN A 66 -14.29 9.91 -6.95
CA GLN A 66 -14.55 9.01 -8.07
C GLN A 66 -13.31 8.29 -8.63
N TYR A 67 -12.11 8.74 -8.28
CA TYR A 67 -10.83 8.14 -8.72
C TYR A 67 -10.20 7.25 -7.66
N ARG A 68 -10.88 7.04 -6.53
CA ARG A 68 -10.39 6.16 -5.48
C ARG A 68 -10.33 4.72 -6.00
N THR A 69 -9.16 4.11 -5.85
CA THR A 69 -8.92 2.72 -6.25
C THR A 69 -8.38 1.94 -5.05
N LEU A 70 -8.92 0.74 -4.86
CA LEU A 70 -8.45 -0.23 -3.87
C LEU A 70 -7.68 -1.34 -4.61
N GLN A 71 -6.45 -1.57 -4.20
CA GLN A 71 -5.61 -2.62 -4.73
C GLN A 71 -5.22 -3.57 -3.61
N ILE A 72 -5.61 -4.84 -3.76
CA ILE A 72 -5.24 -5.92 -2.85
C ILE A 72 -4.21 -6.78 -3.57
N VAL A 73 -3.01 -6.87 -3.01
CA VAL A 73 -1.87 -7.56 -3.63
C VAL A 73 -1.27 -8.58 -2.70
N THR A 74 -0.62 -9.60 -3.25
CA THR A 74 0.12 -10.60 -2.47
C THR A 74 1.62 -10.40 -2.59
N GLY A 75 2.37 -10.88 -1.59
CA GLY A 75 3.83 -10.97 -1.69
C GLY A 75 4.25 -12.14 -2.57
N TYR A 76 5.22 -11.92 -3.48
CA TYR A 76 5.70 -12.97 -4.40
C TYR A 76 6.15 -14.27 -3.71
N GLU A 77 6.68 -14.17 -2.48
CA GLU A 77 7.11 -15.34 -1.68
C GLU A 77 5.97 -16.27 -1.31
N VAL A 78 4.71 -15.79 -1.32
CA VAL A 78 3.55 -16.64 -1.06
C VAL A 78 3.47 -17.74 -2.11
N TYR A 79 3.72 -17.41 -3.37
CA TYR A 79 3.74 -18.38 -4.47
C TYR A 79 4.83 -19.43 -4.28
N LEU A 80 6.03 -19.01 -3.87
CA LEU A 80 7.14 -19.93 -3.58
C LEU A 80 6.79 -20.88 -2.43
N LYS A 81 6.36 -20.33 -1.29
CA LYS A 81 6.02 -21.10 -0.08
C LYS A 81 4.88 -22.08 -0.32
N ARG A 82 3.91 -21.74 -1.17
CA ARG A 82 2.83 -22.68 -1.52
C ARG A 82 3.31 -23.79 -2.44
N ALA A 83 4.15 -23.47 -3.41
CA ALA A 83 4.66 -24.46 -4.34
C ALA A 83 5.51 -25.52 -3.61
N GLU A 84 6.28 -25.10 -2.61
CA GLU A 84 7.02 -26.02 -1.72
C GLU A 84 6.07 -26.93 -0.92
N ARG A 85 4.95 -26.40 -0.40
CA ARG A 85 3.98 -27.18 0.39
C ARG A 85 3.23 -28.24 -0.43
N LEU A 86 3.14 -28.07 -1.75
CA LEU A 86 2.49 -29.05 -2.63
C LEU A 86 3.31 -30.34 -2.77
N ASP A 87 4.58 -30.35 -2.37
CA ASP A 87 5.54 -31.45 -2.59
C ASP A 87 5.69 -31.88 -4.07
N LEU A 88 5.18 -31.08 -5.01
CA LEU A 88 5.30 -31.28 -6.45
C LEU A 88 6.44 -30.45 -7.08
N LEU A 89 6.91 -29.42 -6.37
CA LEU A 89 8.02 -28.58 -6.83
C LEU A 89 9.34 -29.37 -6.77
N ASN A 90 10.07 -29.40 -7.88
CA ASN A 90 11.41 -29.99 -7.98
C ASN A 90 12.49 -28.92 -8.23
N GLY A 91 12.25 -27.71 -7.74
CA GLY A 91 13.11 -26.54 -7.96
C GLY A 91 12.68 -25.67 -9.14
N TYR A 92 13.36 -24.54 -9.26
CA TYR A 92 13.19 -23.57 -10.33
C TYR A 92 14.51 -22.82 -10.56
N GLU A 93 14.62 -22.20 -11.73
CA GLU A 93 15.75 -21.35 -12.11
C GLU A 93 15.24 -20.10 -12.82
N THR A 94 16.00 -19.02 -12.71
CA THR A 94 15.77 -17.78 -13.44
C THR A 94 17.02 -17.46 -14.25
N SER A 95 16.81 -16.95 -15.47
CA SER A 95 17.89 -16.53 -16.35
C SER A 95 17.51 -15.22 -17.01
N PHE A 96 18.49 -14.34 -17.17
CA PHE A 96 18.27 -13.05 -17.79
C PHE A 96 18.88 -13.02 -19.20
N SER A 97 18.26 -12.25 -20.08
CA SER A 97 18.79 -11.95 -21.42
C SER A 97 18.53 -10.48 -21.74
N GLY A 98 19.26 -9.93 -22.70
CA GLY A 98 19.19 -8.50 -23.03
C GLY A 98 19.97 -7.63 -22.04
N SER A 99 19.78 -6.33 -22.18
CA SER A 99 20.58 -5.30 -21.51
C SER A 99 19.70 -4.19 -20.95
N ILE A 100 20.25 -3.45 -19.99
CA ILE A 100 19.59 -2.26 -19.43
C ILE A 100 20.59 -1.13 -19.37
N SER A 101 20.18 0.02 -19.89
CA SER A 101 20.90 1.27 -19.81
C SER A 101 20.32 2.12 -18.69
N ARG A 102 21.20 2.80 -17.94
CA ARG A 102 20.81 3.82 -16.97
C ARG A 102 21.16 5.18 -17.55
N SER A 103 20.21 6.09 -17.48
CA SER A 103 20.44 7.49 -17.80
C SER A 103 19.78 8.38 -16.76
N THR A 104 20.29 9.60 -16.64
CA THR A 104 19.69 10.62 -15.79
C THR A 104 18.94 11.59 -16.68
N ILE A 105 17.66 11.78 -16.41
CA ILE A 105 16.83 12.79 -17.04
C ILE A 105 16.50 13.90 -16.04
N SER A 106 16.32 15.12 -16.55
CA SER A 106 15.82 16.24 -15.75
C SER A 106 14.31 16.35 -15.97
N ILE A 107 13.54 16.21 -14.90
CA ILE A 107 12.10 16.45 -14.92
C ILE A 107 11.76 17.72 -14.13
N GLU A 108 10.92 18.57 -14.69
CA GLU A 108 10.40 19.74 -14.00
C GLU A 108 9.30 19.31 -13.02
N ARG A 109 9.38 19.80 -11.77
CA ARG A 109 8.37 19.53 -10.74
C ARG A 109 7.94 20.81 -10.04
N ASN A 110 6.69 20.82 -9.60
CA ASN A 110 6.15 21.89 -8.75
C ASN A 110 6.71 21.78 -7.33
N LYS A 111 7.02 22.92 -6.70
CA LYS A 111 7.35 22.97 -5.28
C LYS A 111 6.11 22.65 -4.44
N LYS A 112 6.27 21.85 -3.39
CA LYS A 112 5.20 21.63 -2.39
C LYS A 112 4.85 22.98 -1.75
N GLY A 113 3.59 23.38 -1.79
CA GLY A 113 3.12 24.67 -1.25
C GLY A 113 2.79 25.74 -2.29
N GLY A 114 3.01 25.48 -3.58
CA GLY A 114 2.44 26.29 -4.65
C GLY A 114 3.04 27.68 -4.80
N GLU A 115 4.31 27.77 -5.21
CA GLU A 115 4.75 28.74 -6.23
C GLU A 115 6.16 28.38 -6.74
N GLY A 116 6.30 28.24 -8.07
CA GLY A 116 7.55 27.94 -8.76
C GLY A 116 7.84 26.44 -8.99
N THR A 117 8.70 26.19 -9.98
CA THR A 117 9.17 24.85 -10.36
C THR A 117 10.63 24.63 -9.98
N TYR A 118 11.06 23.38 -10.00
CA TYR A 118 12.47 22.99 -9.90
C TYR A 118 12.75 21.77 -10.78
N ASN A 119 13.98 21.68 -11.28
CA ASN A 119 14.44 20.50 -12.01
C ASN A 119 14.89 19.43 -11.02
N LYS A 120 14.26 18.25 -11.10
CA LYS A 120 14.68 17.05 -10.39
C LYS A 120 15.40 16.12 -11.37
N SER A 121 16.66 15.82 -11.07
CA SER A 121 17.37 14.74 -11.75
C SER A 121 16.80 13.40 -11.30
N VAL A 122 16.38 12.56 -12.25
CA VAL A 122 15.82 11.23 -12.01
C VAL A 122 16.57 10.22 -12.85
N GLU A 123 17.06 9.16 -12.22
CA GLU A 123 17.58 8.00 -12.92
C GLU A 123 16.43 7.22 -13.55
N VAL A 124 16.58 6.85 -14.82
CA VAL A 124 15.64 6.01 -15.56
C VAL A 124 16.38 4.83 -16.16
N CYS A 125 15.72 3.67 -16.13
CA CYS A 125 16.22 2.46 -16.77
C CYS A 125 15.45 2.17 -18.07
N ARG A 126 16.19 1.88 -19.14
CA ARG A 126 15.62 1.52 -20.46
C ARG A 126 16.43 0.39 -21.09
N GLY A 127 15.78 -0.52 -21.80
CA GLY A 127 16.44 -1.61 -22.51
C GLY A 127 15.52 -2.78 -22.81
N ASP A 128 16.10 -3.80 -23.44
CA ASP A 128 15.44 -5.03 -23.90
C ASP A 128 15.57 -6.20 -22.91
N LEU A 129 15.91 -5.89 -21.65
CA LEU A 129 16.06 -6.88 -20.58
C LEU A 129 14.83 -7.78 -20.50
N SER A 130 15.06 -9.09 -20.38
CA SER A 130 14.04 -10.10 -20.15
C SER A 130 14.48 -11.05 -19.05
N CYS A 131 13.50 -11.64 -18.37
CA CYS A 131 13.72 -12.70 -17.39
C CYS A 131 12.91 -13.93 -17.81
N THR A 132 13.59 -15.07 -17.85
CA THR A 132 12.99 -16.37 -18.12
C THR A 132 13.04 -17.21 -16.87
N ILE A 133 11.88 -17.66 -16.41
CA ILE A 133 11.74 -18.64 -15.35
C ILE A 133 11.50 -20.03 -15.95
N THR A 134 12.21 -21.02 -15.41
CA THR A 134 11.99 -22.44 -15.66
C THR A 134 11.62 -23.11 -14.34
N ILE A 135 10.46 -23.78 -14.28
CA ILE A 135 9.96 -24.46 -13.08
C ILE A 135 9.88 -25.95 -13.36
N TYR A 136 10.52 -26.74 -12.49
CA TYR A 136 10.54 -28.18 -12.56
C TYR A 136 9.49 -28.75 -11.62
N ARG A 137 8.66 -29.66 -12.13
CA ARG A 137 7.64 -30.36 -11.35
C ARG A 137 7.93 -31.85 -11.36
N LYS A 138 7.77 -32.52 -10.21
CA LYS A 138 8.02 -33.96 -10.08
C LYS A 138 7.07 -34.81 -10.92
N ASP A 139 5.86 -34.31 -11.17
CA ASP A 139 4.80 -34.98 -11.93
C ASP A 139 4.82 -34.67 -13.44
N ARG A 140 5.85 -33.98 -13.95
CA ARG A 140 5.97 -33.62 -15.37
C ARG A 140 7.36 -33.92 -15.90
N GLU A 141 7.42 -34.47 -17.12
CA GLU A 141 8.70 -34.71 -17.80
C GLU A 141 9.34 -33.40 -18.29
N LYS A 142 8.55 -32.51 -18.88
CA LYS A 142 9.02 -31.24 -19.42
C LYS A 142 8.80 -30.12 -18.41
N PRO A 143 9.80 -29.24 -18.18
CA PRO A 143 9.64 -28.11 -17.29
C PRO A 143 8.68 -27.07 -17.88
N PHE A 144 8.03 -26.31 -17.00
CA PHE A 144 7.32 -25.11 -17.39
C PHE A 144 8.33 -23.98 -17.63
N LYS A 145 8.20 -23.25 -18.74
CA LYS A 145 9.10 -22.13 -19.07
C LYS A 145 8.30 -20.91 -19.49
N LYS A 146 8.61 -19.75 -18.91
CA LYS A 146 7.97 -18.47 -19.25
C LYS A 146 9.01 -17.37 -19.29
N THR A 147 8.99 -16.58 -20.36
CA THR A 147 9.78 -15.36 -20.50
C THR A 147 8.86 -14.15 -20.37
N ILE A 148 9.34 -13.14 -19.66
CA ILE A 148 8.70 -11.83 -19.53
C ILE A 148 9.69 -10.72 -19.87
N TYR A 149 9.19 -9.59 -20.36
CA TYR A 149 10.02 -8.51 -20.85
C TYR A 149 9.93 -7.28 -19.94
N PHE A 150 11.07 -6.64 -19.68
CA PHE A 150 11.18 -5.50 -18.77
C PHE A 150 10.22 -4.36 -19.15
N GLU A 151 10.09 -4.07 -20.44
CA GLU A 151 9.22 -3.02 -20.99
C GLU A 151 7.72 -3.24 -20.66
N GLU A 152 7.29 -4.50 -20.50
CA GLU A 152 5.92 -4.84 -20.16
C GLU A 152 5.57 -4.48 -18.71
N PHE A 153 6.54 -4.45 -17.81
CA PHE A 153 6.31 -4.38 -16.35
C PHE A 153 6.98 -3.21 -15.64
N THR A 154 7.96 -2.54 -16.25
CA THR A 154 8.60 -1.37 -15.63
C THR A 154 7.56 -0.30 -15.24
N GLN A 155 7.73 0.25 -14.04
CA GLN A 155 6.87 1.30 -13.46
C GLN A 155 7.58 2.65 -13.34
N ASP A 156 8.82 2.77 -13.87
CA ASP A 156 9.62 4.00 -13.89
C ASP A 156 9.80 4.72 -12.53
N ASN A 157 9.60 3.99 -11.43
CA ASN A 157 9.81 4.47 -10.07
C ASN A 157 11.23 4.17 -9.56
N GLU A 158 11.60 4.79 -8.44
CA GLU A 158 12.94 4.68 -7.85
C GLU A 158 13.36 3.23 -7.58
N ILE A 159 12.43 2.37 -7.15
CA ILE A 159 12.73 0.97 -6.84
C ILE A 159 13.06 0.20 -8.13
N TRP A 160 12.28 0.37 -9.19
CA TRP A 160 12.53 -0.27 -10.48
C TRP A 160 13.82 0.25 -11.14
N ASN A 161 14.13 1.54 -11.00
CA ASN A 161 15.36 2.11 -11.55
C ASN A 161 16.61 1.67 -10.76
N SER A 162 16.50 1.55 -9.44
CA SER A 162 17.59 1.08 -8.58
C SER A 162 17.85 -0.42 -8.75
N LYS A 163 16.80 -1.24 -8.78
CA LYS A 163 16.88 -2.72 -8.72
C LYS A 163 16.10 -3.42 -9.85
N PRO A 164 16.33 -3.09 -11.13
CA PRO A 164 15.47 -3.54 -12.24
C PRO A 164 15.44 -5.06 -12.42
N ARG A 165 16.59 -5.74 -12.29
CA ARG A 165 16.67 -7.20 -12.41
C ARG A 165 15.89 -7.92 -11.31
N PHE A 166 16.03 -7.46 -10.07
CA PHE A 166 15.32 -8.04 -8.93
C PHE A 166 13.80 -7.85 -9.06
N MET A 167 13.35 -6.68 -9.48
CA MET A 167 11.93 -6.42 -9.69
C MET A 167 11.35 -7.28 -10.81
N LEU A 168 12.06 -7.38 -11.95
CA LEU A 168 11.64 -8.26 -13.05
C LEU A 168 11.61 -9.74 -12.64
N GLU A 169 12.58 -10.19 -11.84
CA GLU A 169 12.60 -11.55 -11.31
C GLU A 169 11.38 -11.85 -10.42
N LYS A 170 10.98 -10.91 -9.55
CA LYS A 170 9.76 -11.06 -8.74
C LYS A 170 8.51 -11.25 -9.60
N VAL A 171 8.39 -10.50 -10.70
CA VAL A 171 7.30 -10.66 -11.68
C VAL A 171 7.38 -12.05 -12.33
N ALA A 172 8.55 -12.47 -12.78
CA ALA A 172 8.74 -13.77 -13.43
C ALA A 172 8.35 -14.93 -12.50
N LEU A 173 8.76 -14.87 -11.23
CA LEU A 173 8.39 -15.83 -10.21
C LEU A 173 6.87 -15.87 -10.01
N SER A 174 6.24 -14.71 -9.82
CA SER A 174 4.81 -14.64 -9.51
C SER A 174 3.93 -15.14 -10.66
N ILE A 175 4.23 -14.75 -11.90
CA ILE A 175 3.54 -15.23 -13.09
C ILE A 175 3.83 -16.72 -13.31
N GLY A 176 5.11 -17.11 -13.22
CA GLY A 176 5.54 -18.48 -13.48
C GLY A 176 4.90 -19.48 -12.53
N PHE A 177 4.93 -19.22 -11.22
CA PHE A 177 4.34 -20.12 -10.23
C PHE A 177 2.82 -20.19 -10.33
N ARG A 178 2.14 -19.07 -10.58
CA ARG A 178 0.68 -19.11 -10.79
C ARG A 178 0.27 -19.91 -12.01
N GLN A 179 1.00 -19.77 -13.12
CA GLN A 179 0.71 -20.51 -14.35
C GLN A 179 1.13 -21.98 -14.24
N CYS A 180 2.17 -22.29 -13.46
CA CYS A 180 2.65 -23.65 -13.26
C CYS A 180 1.77 -24.44 -12.27
N PHE A 181 1.17 -23.77 -11.28
CA PHE A 181 0.28 -24.34 -10.25
C PHE A 181 -1.10 -23.63 -10.22
N PRO A 182 -1.89 -23.68 -11.31
CA PRO A 182 -3.10 -22.87 -11.45
C PRO A 182 -4.21 -23.26 -10.47
N ASP A 183 -4.35 -24.55 -10.12
CA ASP A 183 -5.39 -25.00 -9.19
C ASP A 183 -5.19 -24.44 -7.77
N GLU A 184 -3.93 -24.32 -7.35
CA GLU A 184 -3.57 -23.78 -6.03
C GLU A 184 -3.52 -22.24 -6.05
N MET A 185 -2.99 -21.64 -7.12
CA MET A 185 -2.56 -20.22 -7.10
C MET A 185 -3.24 -19.32 -8.14
N GLY A 186 -4.02 -19.88 -9.08
CA GLY A 186 -4.57 -19.12 -10.21
C GLY A 186 -5.56 -18.03 -9.80
N GLY A 187 -6.26 -18.20 -8.67
CA GLY A 187 -7.18 -17.20 -8.13
C GLY A 187 -6.54 -16.14 -7.23
N MET A 188 -5.24 -16.24 -6.92
CA MET A 188 -4.60 -15.34 -5.96
C MET A 188 -4.43 -13.92 -6.48
N PRO A 189 -4.47 -12.92 -5.59
CA PRO A 189 -4.16 -11.54 -5.94
C PRO A 189 -2.80 -11.43 -6.63
N TYR A 190 -2.69 -10.58 -7.65
CA TYR A 190 -1.39 -10.28 -8.30
C TYR A 190 -0.40 -9.66 -7.32
N THR A 191 0.90 -9.72 -7.62
CA THR A 191 1.85 -8.90 -6.86
C THR A 191 1.82 -7.46 -7.34
N ASN A 192 2.34 -6.56 -6.50
CA ASN A 192 2.38 -5.14 -6.82
C ASN A 192 3.20 -4.83 -8.08
N GLU A 193 4.20 -5.66 -8.37
CA GLU A 193 5.08 -5.49 -9.53
C GLU A 193 4.41 -5.83 -10.87
N GLU A 194 3.31 -6.59 -10.84
CA GLU A 194 2.59 -7.00 -12.04
C GLU A 194 1.51 -6.01 -12.47
N ILE A 195 1.08 -5.17 -11.53
CA ILE A 195 0.04 -4.18 -11.76
C ILE A 195 0.75 -2.88 -12.15
N LYS A 196 0.53 -2.42 -13.38
CA LYS A 196 0.93 -1.07 -13.76
C LYS A 196 -0.01 -0.09 -13.06
N ASP A 197 0.59 0.77 -12.24
CA ASP A 197 -0.10 1.95 -11.73
C ASP A 197 -0.53 2.80 -12.93
N GLU A 198 -1.80 2.72 -13.32
CA GLU A 198 -2.42 3.77 -14.13
C GLU A 198 -2.63 5.00 -13.24
N GLN A 199 -1.53 5.63 -12.81
CA GLN A 199 -1.59 6.96 -12.22
C GLN A 199 -1.96 7.95 -13.34
N LYS A 200 -3.26 8.17 -13.56
CA LYS A 200 -3.72 9.41 -14.19
C LYS A 200 -3.42 10.53 -13.21
N ASP A 201 -2.59 11.48 -13.63
CA ASP A 201 -2.27 12.70 -12.92
C ASP A 201 -3.58 13.45 -12.60
N VAL A 202 -4.05 13.38 -11.35
CA VAL A 202 -5.25 14.10 -10.89
C VAL A 202 -4.85 15.54 -10.53
N THR A 203 -4.40 16.28 -11.54
CA THR A 203 -4.57 17.73 -11.50
C THR A 203 -6.06 17.98 -11.81
N PRO A 204 -6.84 18.65 -10.95
CA PRO A 204 -8.21 19.00 -11.31
C PRO A 204 -8.17 19.96 -12.49
N GLU A 205 -8.38 19.43 -13.71
CA GLU A 205 -8.72 20.23 -14.87
C GLU A 205 -9.98 21.02 -14.53
N LYS A 206 -9.87 22.35 -14.51
CA LYS A 206 -11.04 23.23 -14.56
C LYS A 206 -11.87 22.78 -15.76
N GLN A 207 -13.08 22.30 -15.49
CA GLN A 207 -14.04 21.94 -16.54
C GLN A 207 -14.21 23.13 -17.49
N PRO A 208 -13.95 22.96 -18.80
CA PRO A 208 -14.43 23.91 -19.80
C PRO A 208 -15.95 23.75 -19.94
N ASP A 209 -16.63 24.88 -20.03
CA ASP A 209 -18.07 25.00 -20.21
C ASP A 209 -18.64 24.06 -21.29
N VAL A 210 -19.76 23.44 -20.93
CA VAL A 210 -20.55 22.51 -21.74
C VAL A 210 -21.06 23.18 -23.02
N LYS A 211 -20.76 22.59 -24.19
CA LYS A 211 -21.68 22.59 -25.34
C LYS A 211 -21.88 21.19 -25.90
N ASN A 212 -23.15 20.83 -25.95
CA ASN A 212 -23.75 19.59 -26.46
C ASN A 212 -23.17 19.10 -27.80
N ASN A 213 -22.98 17.79 -27.92
CA ASN A 213 -23.73 17.01 -28.93
C ASN A 213 -23.79 15.52 -28.61
N LYS A 214 -24.99 14.96 -28.83
CA LYS A 214 -25.40 13.58 -28.59
C LYS A 214 -24.73 12.61 -29.56
N GLN A 215 -24.36 11.42 -29.10
CA GLN A 215 -24.80 10.14 -29.69
C GLN A 215 -24.45 8.93 -28.81
N GLN A 216 -25.32 7.93 -28.88
CA GLN A 216 -25.54 6.81 -27.96
C GLN A 216 -24.63 5.59 -28.20
N SER A 217 -24.41 4.77 -27.17
CA SER A 217 -24.67 3.32 -27.26
C SER A 217 -24.77 2.65 -25.86
N ASN A 218 -25.65 1.65 -25.80
CA ASN A 218 -26.27 1.01 -24.62
C ASN A 218 -25.46 -0.13 -23.97
N LYS A 219 -25.71 -0.36 -22.66
CA LYS A 219 -26.10 -1.62 -21.94
C LYS A 219 -25.37 -1.71 -20.58
N GLN A 220 -25.94 -2.11 -19.44
CA GLN A 220 -27.28 -2.47 -18.96
C GLN A 220 -27.16 -2.41 -17.42
N GLN A 221 -28.14 -1.81 -16.73
CA GLN A 221 -28.20 -1.69 -15.27
C GLN A 221 -29.01 -2.84 -14.65
N GLN A 222 -28.73 -3.15 -13.37
CA GLN A 222 -29.73 -3.67 -12.44
C GLN A 222 -29.71 -2.88 -11.11
N PRO A 223 -30.84 -2.80 -10.39
CA PRO A 223 -31.22 -1.62 -9.59
C PRO A 223 -30.79 -1.67 -8.12
N LYS A 224 -30.44 -0.50 -7.55
CA LYS A 224 -30.26 -0.25 -6.11
C LYS A 224 -31.62 0.10 -5.43
N PRO A 225 -31.91 -0.40 -4.22
CA PRO A 225 -32.83 0.26 -3.30
C PRO A 225 -32.16 1.47 -2.63
N LYS A 226 -32.92 2.55 -2.42
CA LYS A 226 -32.50 3.78 -1.71
C LYS A 226 -32.56 3.56 -0.20
N VAL A 227 -31.50 3.92 0.52
CA VAL A 227 -31.56 4.30 1.94
C VAL A 227 -30.69 5.53 2.13
N GLN A 228 -31.24 6.54 2.82
CA GLN A 228 -30.62 7.83 3.14
C GLN A 228 -29.97 7.69 4.52
N ASP A 229 -28.67 7.99 4.64
CA ASP A 229 -28.03 8.16 5.94
C ASP A 229 -27.21 9.45 5.93
N ALA A 230 -27.43 10.27 6.96
CA ALA A 230 -26.90 11.61 7.13
C ALA A 230 -25.43 11.58 7.61
N GLU A 231 -24.58 12.34 6.95
CA GLU A 231 -23.17 12.56 7.27
C GLU A 231 -23.06 13.68 8.34
N ILE A 232 -22.44 13.41 9.50
CA ILE A 232 -22.09 14.47 10.47
C ILE A 232 -20.79 15.11 9.97
N ILE A 233 -20.91 16.26 9.30
CA ILE A 233 -19.80 17.11 8.89
C ILE A 233 -19.41 17.99 10.08
N ILE A 234 -18.21 17.81 10.63
CA ILE A 234 -17.64 18.80 11.55
C ILE A 234 -16.99 19.87 10.66
N GLU A 235 -17.58 21.06 10.62
CA GLU A 235 -17.01 22.18 9.87
C GLU A 235 -15.69 22.66 10.51
N ASP A 236 -14.63 22.69 9.70
CA ASP A 236 -13.29 23.17 10.07
C ASP A 236 -13.24 24.70 10.12
N THR A 237 -13.94 25.26 11.12
CA THR A 237 -13.98 26.69 11.39
C THR A 237 -12.85 27.12 12.33
N VAL A 238 -12.51 28.40 12.28
CA VAL A 238 -11.54 29.03 13.21
C VAL A 238 -11.96 28.79 14.66
N GLU A 239 -13.25 28.81 14.94
CA GLU A 239 -13.86 28.56 16.25
C GLU A 239 -13.64 27.11 16.72
N THR A 240 -13.80 26.13 15.82
CA THR A 240 -13.50 24.71 16.12
C THR A 240 -12.03 24.52 16.50
N ARG A 241 -11.11 25.19 15.80
CA ARG A 241 -9.66 25.14 16.07
C ARG A 241 -9.29 25.81 17.40
N LYS A 242 -9.89 26.96 17.71
CA LYS A 242 -9.69 27.66 19.01
C LYS A 242 -10.16 26.81 20.19
N LYS A 243 -11.31 26.13 20.04
CA LYS A 243 -11.83 25.24 21.08
C LYS A 243 -10.90 24.05 21.32
N LEU A 244 -10.44 23.40 20.25
CA LEU A 244 -9.51 22.26 20.34
C LEU A 244 -8.19 22.65 21.02
N PHE A 245 -7.68 23.85 20.73
CA PHE A 245 -6.47 24.37 21.38
C PHE A 245 -6.69 24.66 22.87
N SER A 246 -7.82 25.28 23.23
CA SER A 246 -8.19 25.53 24.63
C SER A 246 -8.29 24.22 25.43
N ASP A 247 -8.95 23.21 24.89
CA ASP A 247 -9.12 21.89 25.53
C ASP A 247 -7.74 21.21 25.74
N PHE A 248 -6.82 21.39 24.79
CA PHE A 248 -5.45 20.90 24.90
C PHE A 248 -4.62 21.63 25.97
N THR A 249 -4.70 22.96 26.05
CA THR A 249 -4.01 23.73 27.10
C THR A 249 -4.47 23.33 28.49
N GLU A 250 -5.77 23.12 28.69
CA GLU A 250 -6.31 22.64 29.97
C GLU A 250 -5.80 21.23 30.33
N MET A 251 -5.64 20.35 29.34
CA MET A 251 -5.07 19.01 29.53
C MET A 251 -3.60 19.09 29.99
N ILE A 252 -2.81 19.97 29.38
CA ILE A 252 -1.39 20.16 29.69
C ILE A 252 -1.21 20.74 31.11
N ASP A 253 -2.04 21.70 31.51
CA ASP A 253 -2.03 22.27 32.87
C ASP A 253 -2.35 21.21 33.93
N LYS A 254 -3.31 20.32 33.66
CA LYS A 254 -3.66 19.21 34.57
C LYS A 254 -2.53 18.20 34.76
N ILE A 255 -1.67 18.02 33.75
CA ILE A 255 -0.55 17.08 33.78
C ILE A 255 0.73 17.76 34.34
N GLY A 256 0.71 19.08 34.56
CA GLY A 256 1.81 19.83 35.18
C GLY A 256 3.04 20.00 34.29
N MET A 257 2.88 19.97 32.97
CA MET A 257 3.99 20.20 32.02
C MET A 257 4.18 21.71 31.77
N ASN A 258 5.40 22.20 32.01
CA ASN A 258 5.74 23.61 31.78
C ASN A 258 5.98 23.91 30.29
N LEU A 259 5.20 24.83 29.72
CA LEU A 259 5.22 25.22 28.30
C LEU A 259 6.38 26.18 27.94
N ASP A 260 7.03 26.80 28.91
CA ASP A 260 8.05 27.84 28.69
C ASP A 260 9.47 27.30 28.42
N ALA A 261 9.61 25.98 28.25
CA ALA A 261 10.89 25.35 28.00
C ALA A 261 11.38 25.66 26.57
N LYS A 262 12.30 26.63 26.45
CA LYS A 262 13.01 27.01 25.21
C LYS A 262 13.96 25.92 24.68
N ASP A 263 13.89 24.71 25.21
CA ASP A 263 14.81 23.59 24.98
C ASP A 263 14.36 22.65 23.84
N GLY A 264 13.38 23.04 23.04
CA GLY A 264 12.94 22.26 21.88
C GLY A 264 12.03 21.09 22.23
N SER A 265 11.40 21.12 23.40
CA SER A 265 10.34 20.18 23.78
C SER A 265 9.19 20.16 22.77
N THR A 266 8.50 19.02 22.64
CA THR A 266 7.40 18.83 21.68
C THR A 266 6.26 19.83 21.88
N ALA A 267 6.03 20.28 23.11
CA ALA A 267 5.03 21.29 23.43
C ALA A 267 5.39 22.67 22.85
N HIS A 268 6.67 23.07 22.86
CA HIS A 268 7.14 24.29 22.20
C HIS A 268 6.93 24.23 20.68
N LYS A 269 7.14 23.06 20.07
CA LYS A 269 6.89 22.84 18.62
C LYS A 269 5.41 22.93 18.27
N ILE A 270 4.51 22.45 19.13
CA ILE A 270 3.05 22.61 18.95
C ILE A 270 2.66 24.10 19.03
N CYS A 271 3.19 24.86 19.99
CA CYS A 271 2.90 26.31 20.09
C CYS A 271 3.39 27.09 18.85
N ILE A 272 4.56 26.74 18.29
CA ILE A 272 5.04 27.33 17.03
C ILE A 272 4.12 26.94 15.87
N ALA A 273 3.78 25.66 15.76
CA ALA A 273 2.89 25.16 14.71
C ALA A 273 1.45 25.69 14.80
N TYR A 274 1.00 26.14 15.97
CA TYR A 274 -0.29 26.82 16.12
C TYR A 274 -0.22 28.31 15.69
N ASN A 275 0.93 28.96 15.90
CA ASN A 275 1.15 30.35 15.47
C ASN A 275 1.38 30.48 13.95
N GLU A 276 1.91 29.43 13.31
CA GLU A 276 1.95 29.30 11.86
C GLU A 276 0.67 28.57 11.42
N ASN A 277 -0.26 29.21 10.71
CA ASN A 277 -1.60 28.66 10.36
C ASN A 277 -1.61 27.36 9.50
N ASP A 278 -0.97 26.27 9.93
CA ASP A 278 -0.95 24.96 9.29
C ASP A 278 -1.70 23.93 10.16
N PRO A 279 -3.00 23.68 9.86
CA PRO A 279 -3.83 22.79 10.66
C PRO A 279 -3.40 21.32 10.56
N ILE A 280 -2.78 20.90 9.45
CA ILE A 280 -2.30 19.52 9.26
C ILE A 280 -1.08 19.29 10.12
N LEU A 281 -0.14 20.25 10.11
CA LEU A 281 1.06 20.19 10.91
C LEU A 281 0.74 20.26 12.41
N THR A 282 -0.22 21.10 12.79
CA THR A 282 -0.74 21.19 14.16
C THR A 282 -1.33 19.84 14.61
N ALA A 283 -2.21 19.23 13.81
CA ALA A 283 -2.83 17.95 14.12
C ALA A 283 -1.78 16.81 14.24
N GLN A 284 -0.78 16.80 13.37
CA GLN A 284 0.31 15.81 13.42
C GLN A 284 1.14 15.93 14.70
N TYR A 285 1.54 17.14 15.09
CA TYR A 285 2.29 17.34 16.33
C TYR A 285 1.46 17.07 17.58
N LEU A 286 0.16 17.37 17.55
CA LEU A 286 -0.76 17.03 18.65
C LEU A 286 -0.82 15.51 18.84
N PHE A 287 -0.98 14.76 17.74
CA PHE A 287 -1.09 13.30 17.77
C PHE A 287 0.21 12.63 18.27
N GLN A 288 1.37 13.09 17.79
CA GLN A 288 2.67 12.61 18.25
C GLN A 288 2.90 12.89 19.74
N THR A 289 2.40 14.02 20.23
CA THR A 289 2.53 14.39 21.65
C THR A 289 1.60 13.55 22.52
N ILE A 290 0.38 13.28 22.07
CA ILE A 290 -0.56 12.38 22.75
C ILE A 290 0.02 10.96 22.82
N GLU A 291 0.58 10.43 21.73
CA GLU A 291 1.25 9.13 21.74
C GLU A 291 2.47 9.10 22.68
N PHE A 292 3.28 10.16 22.69
CA PHE A 292 4.43 10.26 23.59
C PHE A 292 4.01 10.31 25.06
N ILE A 293 2.98 11.09 25.40
CA ILE A 293 2.45 11.18 26.76
C ILE A 293 1.81 9.85 27.19
N SER A 294 1.01 9.23 26.32
CA SER A 294 0.40 7.92 26.56
C SER A 294 1.46 6.86 26.85
N ASN A 295 2.54 6.83 26.06
CA ASN A 295 3.65 5.89 26.24
C ASN A 295 4.52 6.21 27.47
N LYS A 296 4.73 7.49 27.81
CA LYS A 296 5.62 7.89 28.91
C LYS A 296 4.96 7.80 30.28
N TYR A 297 3.66 8.06 30.37
CA TYR A 297 2.93 8.08 31.64
C TYR A 297 2.04 6.86 31.87
N ASN A 298 2.05 5.89 30.95
CA ASN A 298 1.25 4.66 31.02
C ASN A 298 -0.23 4.96 31.33
N VAL A 299 -0.74 6.05 30.75
CA VAL A 299 -2.15 6.45 30.91
C VAL A 299 -2.96 5.59 29.93
N VAL A 300 -3.13 4.34 30.32
CA VAL A 300 -4.18 3.46 29.80
C VAL A 300 -5.42 3.76 30.64
N ASN A 301 -6.46 4.25 29.98
CA ASN A 301 -7.87 4.23 30.39
C ASN A 301 -8.18 4.64 31.84
N ASN A 302 -8.62 5.88 32.01
CA ASN A 302 -9.78 6.22 32.82
C ASN A 302 -10.57 7.33 32.13
#